data_AF-A0A225UF52-F1
#
_entry.id   AF-A0A225UF52-F1
#
_cell.length_a   1.000
_cell.length_b   1.000
_cell.length_c   1.000
_cell.angle_alpha   90.00
_cell.angle_beta   90.00
_cell.angle_gamma   90.00
#
_symmetry.space_group_name_H-M   'P 1'
#
loop_
_entity.id
_entity.type
_entity.pdbx_description
1 polymer ?
#
loop_
_entity_poly.entity_id
_entity_poly.type
_entity_poly.pdbx_seq_one_letter_code
_entity_poly.pdbx_strand_id
1 'polypeptide(L)'
;MGNCLGTETIASNASGDSFVDVLFFPDPAMPCKNFRSDKGCTRKNCKSIHDQGSSLMTMLGYLKGSKKTMDICVFTITCDEIADVVLDAHTRGVK
;
A
#
# COMPACT_ATOMS: atom_id res chain seq x y z
N MET A 1 -1.15 -28.91 -12.36
CA MET A 1 -1.78 -27.70 -12.93
C MET A 1 -3.07 -27.45 -12.15
N GLY A 2 -3.00 -26.63 -11.10
CA GLY A 2 -4.16 -26.27 -10.29
C GLY A 2 -4.61 -24.87 -10.67
N ASN A 3 -5.85 -24.74 -11.13
CA ASN A 3 -6.46 -23.48 -11.54
C ASN A 3 -7.29 -22.96 -10.35
N CYS A 4 -6.79 -21.96 -9.64
CA CYS A 4 -7.52 -21.32 -8.54
C CYS A 4 -8.31 -20.14 -9.12
N LEU A 5 -9.55 -20.38 -9.54
CA LEU A 5 -10.48 -19.32 -9.93
C LEU A 5 -10.88 -18.56 -8.66
N GLY A 6 -10.62 -17.26 -8.64
CA GLY A 6 -10.91 -16.36 -7.52
C GLY A 6 -12.41 -16.33 -7.23
N THR A 7 -12.77 -16.63 -5.99
CA THR A 7 -14.11 -16.45 -5.46
C THR A 7 -14.35 -14.98 -5.18
N GLU A 8 -15.39 -14.42 -5.79
CA GLU A 8 -15.86 -13.05 -5.61
C GLU A 8 -16.21 -12.80 -4.13
N THR A 9 -15.64 -11.74 -3.56
CA THR A 9 -15.83 -11.37 -2.16
C THR A 9 -17.25 -10.85 -1.95
N ILE A 10 -18.09 -11.64 -1.29
CA ILE A 10 -19.40 -11.20 -0.80
C ILE A 10 -19.15 -10.24 0.37
N ALA A 11 -19.56 -8.98 0.22
CA ALA A 11 -19.46 -7.95 1.23
C ALA A 11 -20.30 -8.31 2.48
N SER A 12 -19.62 -8.66 3.57
CA SER A 12 -20.24 -8.81 4.89
C SER A 12 -20.25 -7.48 5.63
N ASN A 13 -21.43 -6.86 5.76
CA ASN A 13 -21.70 -5.81 6.73
C ASN A 13 -21.49 -6.38 8.15
N ALA A 14 -20.35 -6.10 8.76
CA ALA A 14 -20.10 -6.37 10.18
C ALA A 14 -19.50 -5.13 10.83
N SER A 15 -20.22 -4.58 11.80
CA SER A 15 -19.77 -3.55 12.72
C SER A 15 -18.54 -4.02 13.49
N GLY A 16 -17.36 -3.58 13.06
CA GLY A 16 -16.05 -3.96 13.58
C GLY A 16 -15.19 -4.64 12.52
N ASP A 17 -14.98 -3.95 11.39
CA ASP A 17 -14.52 -4.55 10.14
C ASP A 17 -12.99 -4.72 10.13
N SER A 18 -12.51 -5.84 10.67
CA SER A 18 -11.13 -6.28 10.46
C SER A 18 -11.01 -6.92 9.09
N PHE A 19 -10.11 -6.41 8.24
CA PHE A 19 -9.83 -6.98 6.92
C PHE A 19 -8.59 -7.90 6.96
N VAL A 20 -8.57 -8.87 6.05
CA VAL A 20 -7.39 -9.70 5.78
C VAL A 20 -7.05 -9.53 4.31
N ASP A 21 -5.83 -9.09 4.01
CA ASP A 21 -5.31 -8.97 2.65
C ASP A 21 -3.91 -9.58 2.55
N VAL A 22 -3.59 -10.15 1.39
CA VAL A 22 -2.32 -10.83 1.12
C VAL A 22 -1.64 -10.17 -0.07
N LEU A 23 -0.46 -9.62 0.17
CA LEU A 23 0.31 -8.87 -0.83
C LEU A 23 1.43 -9.75 -1.38
N PHE A 24 1.37 -10.06 -2.67
CA PHE A 24 2.37 -10.87 -3.35
C PHE A 24 3.46 -9.99 -3.97
N PHE A 25 4.71 -10.41 -3.81
CA PHE A 25 5.89 -9.77 -4.40
C PHE A 25 6.65 -10.79 -5.29
N PRO A 26 7.39 -10.35 -6.32
CA PRO A 26 7.64 -8.96 -6.71
C PRO A 26 6.47 -8.32 -7.46
N ASP A 27 6.33 -7.00 -7.35
CA ASP A 27 5.44 -6.25 -8.23
C ASP A 27 5.93 -6.33 -9.70
N PRO A 28 5.03 -6.30 -10.70
CA PRO A 28 5.42 -6.38 -12.12
C PRO A 28 6.35 -5.25 -12.58
N ALA A 29 6.23 -4.09 -11.94
CA ALA A 29 7.08 -2.91 -12.14
C ALA A 29 6.94 -1.97 -10.94
N MET A 30 7.88 -1.02 -10.79
CA MET A 30 7.82 -0.04 -9.70
C MET A 30 6.62 0.90 -9.84
N PRO A 31 5.86 1.15 -8.75
CA PRO A 31 4.76 2.11 -8.77
C PRO A 31 5.27 3.55 -8.92
N CYS A 32 4.45 4.38 -9.55
CA CYS A 32 4.79 5.78 -9.74
C CYS A 32 4.60 6.57 -8.44
N LYS A 33 5.70 7.06 -7.86
CA LYS A 33 5.67 7.92 -6.64
C LYS A 33 4.72 9.11 -6.77
N ASN A 34 4.62 9.70 -7.96
CA ASN A 34 3.79 10.89 -8.19
C ASN A 34 2.31 10.56 -8.45
N PHE A 35 1.94 9.30 -8.72
CA PHE A 35 0.57 8.95 -9.13
C PHE A 35 -0.47 9.27 -8.06
N ARG A 36 -0.17 9.02 -6.78
CA ARG A 36 -1.02 9.38 -5.62
C ARG A 36 -0.59 10.68 -4.92
N SER A 37 0.31 11.47 -5.53
CA SER A 37 0.61 12.81 -5.02
C SER A 37 -0.54 13.76 -5.36
N ASP A 38 -0.70 14.85 -4.61
CA ASP A 38 -1.77 15.85 -4.87
C ASP A 38 -1.72 16.44 -6.29
N LYS A 39 -0.54 16.41 -6.92
CA LYS A 39 -0.32 16.91 -8.28
C LYS A 39 -0.55 15.84 -9.36
N GLY A 40 -0.69 14.57 -8.97
CA GLY A 40 -0.72 13.42 -9.88
C GLY A 40 0.57 13.25 -10.69
N CYS A 41 0.63 12.19 -11.50
CA CYS A 41 1.73 12.02 -12.45
C CYS A 41 1.46 12.85 -13.72
N THR A 42 2.31 13.84 -14.00
CA THR A 42 2.21 14.70 -15.19
C THR A 42 2.94 14.16 -16.42
N ARG A 43 3.67 13.05 -16.27
CA ARG A 43 4.46 12.45 -17.35
C ARG A 43 3.55 11.65 -18.28
N LYS A 44 3.42 12.12 -19.54
CA LYS A 44 2.55 11.51 -20.56
C LYS A 44 2.78 10.01 -20.80
N ASN A 45 4.04 9.55 -20.75
CA ASN A 45 4.43 8.15 -20.97
C ASN A 45 5.26 7.62 -19.80
N CYS A 46 4.76 7.76 -18.58
CA CYS A 46 5.47 7.26 -17.42
C CYS A 46 5.50 5.72 -17.43
N LYS A 47 6.69 5.13 -17.39
CA LYS A 47 6.89 3.66 -17.44
C LYS A 47 6.54 2.94 -16.13
N SER A 48 6.33 3.70 -15.06
CA SER A 48 5.96 3.18 -13.76
C SER A 48 4.48 2.77 -13.73
N ILE A 49 4.10 1.93 -12.78
CA ILE A 49 2.70 1.51 -12.62
C ILE A 49 1.85 2.69 -12.14
N HIS A 50 0.73 2.93 -12.82
CA HIS A 50 -0.32 3.92 -12.49
C HIS A 50 -1.67 3.24 -12.22
N ASP A 51 -1.70 1.92 -12.11
CA ASP A 51 -2.90 1.22 -11.67
C ASP A 51 -2.95 1.13 -10.14
N GLN A 52 -4.08 0.65 -9.63
CA GLN A 52 -4.33 0.46 -8.21
C GLN A 52 -3.68 -0.83 -7.65
N GLY A 53 -2.89 -1.57 -8.44
CA GLY A 53 -2.60 -2.99 -8.21
C GLY A 53 -1.22 -3.34 -7.66
N SER A 54 -0.35 -2.38 -7.35
CA SER A 54 0.95 -2.68 -6.74
C SER A 54 0.80 -3.06 -5.27
N SER A 55 1.37 -4.20 -4.89
CA SER A 55 1.45 -4.69 -3.51
C SER A 55 2.14 -3.67 -2.62
N LEU A 56 3.22 -3.02 -3.10
CA LEU A 56 3.88 -1.94 -2.36
C LEU A 56 2.90 -0.78 -2.09
N MET A 57 2.15 -0.32 -3.10
CA MET A 57 1.20 0.79 -2.93
C MET A 57 0.06 0.46 -1.97
N THR A 58 -0.41 -0.77 -1.96
CA THR A 58 -1.42 -1.25 -1.02
C THR A 58 -0.88 -1.27 0.41
N MET A 59 0.33 -1.82 0.62
CA MET A 59 1.00 -1.79 1.92
C MET A 59 1.19 -0.37 2.45
N LEU A 60 1.69 0.55 1.62
CA LEU A 60 1.85 1.96 1.97
C LEU A 60 0.51 2.61 2.32
N GLY A 61 -0.57 2.22 1.65
CA GLY A 61 -1.93 2.66 1.97
C GLY A 61 -2.35 2.27 3.39
N TYR A 62 -2.05 1.04 3.82
CA TYR A 62 -2.34 0.59 5.19
C TYR A 62 -1.55 1.37 6.24
N LEU A 63 -0.25 1.58 6.02
CA LEU A 63 0.59 2.37 6.93
C LEU A 63 0.08 3.82 7.03
N LYS A 64 -0.29 4.45 5.90
CA LYS A 64 -0.91 5.80 5.91
C LYS A 64 -2.24 5.83 6.69
N GLY A 65 -2.98 4.73 6.69
CA GLY A 65 -4.26 4.59 7.40
C GLY A 65 -4.15 4.64 8.93
N SER A 66 -2.97 4.45 9.52
CA SER A 66 -2.78 4.49 10.97
C SER A 66 -3.09 5.86 11.57
N LYS A 67 -3.83 5.86 12.69
CA LYS A 67 -4.35 7.08 13.35
C LYS A 67 -3.83 7.33 14.77
N LYS A 68 -3.28 6.32 15.45
CA LYS A 68 -2.92 6.40 16.87
C LYS A 68 -1.52 5.88 17.15
N THR A 69 -1.26 4.62 16.82
CA THR A 69 0.02 3.94 17.03
C THR A 69 0.44 3.18 15.77
N MET A 70 1.75 2.99 15.58
CA MET A 70 2.34 2.17 14.53
C MET A 70 3.61 1.48 15.04
N ASP A 71 3.48 0.21 15.44
CA ASP A 71 4.60 -0.60 15.88
C ASP A 71 5.23 -1.34 14.69
N ILE A 72 6.52 -1.10 14.42
CA ILE A 72 7.26 -1.71 13.30
C ILE A 72 8.37 -2.60 13.84
N CYS A 73 8.28 -3.90 13.55
CA CYS A 73 9.31 -4.89 13.88
C CYS A 73 9.80 -5.54 12.58
N VAL A 74 10.99 -5.13 12.13
CA VAL A 74 11.58 -5.57 10.86
C VAL A 74 13.04 -5.94 11.05
N PHE A 75 13.53 -6.89 10.25
CA PHE A 75 14.96 -7.24 10.24
C PHE A 75 15.81 -6.13 9.61
N THR A 76 15.36 -5.56 8.49
CA THR A 76 15.99 -4.42 7.81
C THR A 76 14.94 -3.57 7.12
N ILE A 77 15.18 -2.26 7.04
CA ILE A 77 14.34 -1.29 6.31
C ILE A 77 15.23 -0.37 5.48
N THR A 78 15.10 -0.45 4.16
CA THR A 78 15.90 0.34 3.20
C THR A 78 15.07 0.96 2.08
N CYS A 79 13.75 0.78 2.10
CA CYS A 79 12.84 1.31 1.10
C CYS A 79 12.41 2.72 1.51
N ASP A 80 12.80 3.71 0.70
CA ASP A 80 12.52 5.13 0.94
C ASP A 80 11.02 5.40 1.01
N GLU A 81 10.20 4.71 0.21
CA GLU A 81 8.75 4.88 0.23
C GLU A 81 8.12 4.48 1.57
N ILE A 82 8.63 3.43 2.22
CA ILE A 82 8.18 3.05 3.56
C ILE A 82 8.65 4.08 4.58
N ALA A 83 9.92 4.51 4.49
CA ALA A 83 10.47 5.53 5.39
C ALA A 83 9.67 6.85 5.32
N ASP A 84 9.38 7.34 4.12
CA ASP A 84 8.56 8.54 3.88
C ASP A 84 7.19 8.42 4.57
N VAL A 85 6.52 7.27 4.44
CA VAL A 85 5.20 7.06 5.06
C VAL A 85 5.26 7.00 6.59
N VAL A 86 6.32 6.41 7.14
CA VAL A 86 6.52 6.34 8.60
C VAL A 86 6.80 7.73 9.16
N LEU A 87 7.62 8.53 8.47
CA LEU A 87 7.86 9.93 8.83
C LEU A 87 6.58 10.77 8.73
N ASP A 88 5.79 10.59 7.68
CA ASP A 88 4.46 11.22 7.54
C ASP A 88 3.49 10.78 8.65
N ALA A 89 3.54 9.53 9.09
CA ALA A 89 2.73 9.07 10.23
C ALA A 89 3.17 9.75 11.53
N HIS A 90 4.48 9.86 11.76
CA HIS A 90 5.03 10.52 12.94
C HIS A 90 4.66 12.01 12.99
N THR A 91 4.75 12.73 11.87
CA THR A 91 4.35 14.15 11.80
C THR A 91 2.85 14.36 12.06
N ARG A 92 2.01 13.37 11.75
CA ARG A 92 0.57 13.36 12.11
C ARG A 92 0.30 13.04 13.59
N GLY A 93 1.33 12.76 14.39
CA GLY A 93 1.19 12.41 15.80
C GLY A 93 0.88 10.94 16.06
N VAL A 94 1.07 10.06 15.07
CA VAL A 94 1.04 8.61 15.30
C VAL A 94 2.30 8.23 16.09
N LYS A 95 2.10 7.52 17.20
CA LYS A 95 3.19 7.07 18.07
C LYS A 95 3.85 5.81 17.56
#